data_AF-U2A5Z4-F1
#
_entry.id   AF-U2A5Z4-F1
#
_cell.length_a   1.000
_cell.length_b   1.000
_cell.length_c   1.000
_cell.angle_alpha   90.00
_cell.angle_beta   90.00
_cell.angle_gamma   90.00
#
_symmetry.space_group_name_H-M   'P 1'
#
loop_
_entity.id
_entity.type
_entity.pdbx_description
1 polymer ?
#
loop_
_entity_poly.entity_id
_entity_poly.type
_entity_poly.pdbx_seq_one_letter_code
_entity_poly.pdbx_strand_id
1 'polypeptide(L)'
;MKFEKGLDDICANCRYDVKFREGQKTLFEEFKSYNTETWSKIANDKGFIQQFESYLQEVDEMKDLAYVINSNKVNVNEVKQAFKELFKRNSDEILEVMSPKLKESLDILEQEKRIINFKNIIDDTNSALYNFIKSQ
;
A
#
# COMPACT_ATOMS: atom_id res chain seq x y z
N MET A 1 22.96 -10.21 -21.15
CA MET A 1 21.50 -10.42 -21.02
C MET A 1 20.79 -9.30 -21.75
N LYS A 2 19.84 -9.60 -22.63
CA LYS A 2 18.94 -8.63 -23.25
C LYS A 2 17.59 -8.81 -22.58
N PHE A 3 17.03 -7.75 -22.00
CA PHE A 3 15.67 -7.77 -21.48
C PHE A 3 14.70 -7.57 -22.65
N GLU A 4 13.76 -8.50 -22.84
CA GLU A 4 12.94 -8.58 -24.06
C GLU A 4 11.71 -7.65 -24.04
N LYS A 5 11.34 -7.08 -22.89
CA LYS A 5 10.18 -6.17 -22.72
C LYS A 5 10.40 -5.18 -21.57
N GLY A 6 9.80 -4.00 -21.65
CA GLY A 6 9.76 -3.06 -20.53
C GLY A 6 8.80 -3.55 -19.42
N LEU A 7 9.00 -3.10 -18.17
CA LEU A 7 8.06 -3.40 -17.07
C LEU A 7 6.62 -2.94 -17.41
N ASP A 8 6.50 -1.80 -18.09
CA ASP A 8 5.23 -1.24 -18.53
C ASP A 8 4.50 -2.14 -19.57
N ASP A 9 5.23 -2.97 -20.33
CA ASP A 9 4.66 -3.91 -21.31
C ASP A 9 4.13 -5.21 -20.66
N ILE A 10 4.55 -5.51 -19.42
CA ILE A 10 4.16 -6.72 -18.68
C ILE A 10 2.91 -6.43 -17.82
N CYS A 11 2.78 -5.19 -17.33
CA CYS A 11 1.61 -4.71 -16.62
C CYS A 11 1.67 -3.17 -16.55
N ALA A 12 0.60 -2.52 -17.00
CA ALA A 12 0.55 -1.06 -17.17
C ALA A 12 0.76 -0.25 -15.87
N ASN A 13 0.74 -0.90 -14.69
CA ASN A 13 0.87 -0.28 -13.36
C ASN A 13 1.77 -1.06 -12.38
N CYS A 14 2.55 -2.05 -12.85
CA CYS A 14 3.36 -2.90 -11.96
C CYS A 14 4.79 -2.36 -11.87
N ARG A 15 5.03 -1.41 -10.97
CA ARG A 15 6.39 -0.94 -10.65
C ARG A 15 6.83 -1.42 -9.27
N TYR A 16 6.69 -2.72 -9.00
CA TYR A 16 7.30 -3.32 -7.82
C TYR A 16 8.79 -3.59 -8.10
N ASP A 17 9.64 -3.42 -7.09
CA ASP A 17 11.07 -3.75 -7.24
C ASP A 17 11.26 -5.27 -7.22
N VAL A 18 10.50 -5.98 -6.37
CA VAL A 18 10.51 -7.44 -6.26
C VAL A 18 9.09 -7.99 -6.10
N LYS A 19 8.72 -9.01 -6.88
CA LYS A 19 7.53 -9.85 -6.66
C LYS A 19 7.94 -11.27 -6.34
N PHE A 20 7.46 -11.79 -5.23
CA PHE A 20 7.73 -13.16 -4.79
C PHE A 20 6.65 -14.12 -5.33
N ARG A 21 6.95 -15.42 -5.33
CA ARG A 21 5.93 -16.45 -5.60
C ARG A 21 5.07 -16.64 -4.35
N GLU A 22 3.80 -16.98 -4.57
CA GLU A 22 2.87 -17.32 -3.49
C GLU A 22 3.48 -18.39 -2.55
N GLY A 23 3.44 -18.15 -1.25
CA GLY A 23 4.07 -19.00 -0.23
C GLY A 23 5.52 -18.66 0.15
N GLN A 24 6.14 -17.63 -0.44
CA GLN A 24 7.48 -17.14 -0.06
C GLN A 24 7.45 -15.67 0.41
N LYS A 25 7.36 -15.42 1.73
CA LYS A 25 7.39 -14.06 2.35
C LYS A 25 6.46 -13.04 1.63
N THR A 26 6.63 -11.73 1.89
CA THR A 26 5.87 -10.62 1.29
C THR A 26 5.67 -10.82 -0.22
N LEU A 27 4.46 -10.66 -0.78
CA LEU A 27 4.21 -10.82 -2.21
C LEU A 27 4.88 -9.72 -3.06
N PHE A 28 4.80 -8.46 -2.63
CA PHE A 28 5.41 -7.30 -3.28
C PHE A 28 6.32 -6.54 -2.34
N GLU A 29 7.56 -6.26 -2.75
CA GLU A 29 8.50 -5.44 -1.99
C GLU A 29 8.99 -4.27 -2.84
N GLU A 30 8.91 -3.05 -2.29
CA GLU A 30 9.33 -1.80 -2.92
C GLU A 30 10.26 -1.01 -2.00
N PHE A 31 11.41 -0.59 -2.54
CA PHE A 31 12.38 0.25 -1.87
C PHE A 31 12.08 1.71 -2.17
N LYS A 32 11.76 2.50 -1.13
CA LYS A 32 11.41 3.91 -1.28
C LYS A 32 12.45 4.81 -0.61
N SER A 33 13.15 5.59 -1.43
CA SER A 33 14.13 6.60 -1.00
C SER A 33 13.60 8.03 -1.07
N TYR A 34 12.27 8.19 -0.99
CA TYR A 34 11.60 9.49 -1.03
C TYR A 34 11.90 10.32 0.23
N ASN A 35 12.00 11.64 0.06
CA ASN A 35 12.10 12.59 1.17
C ASN A 35 10.70 12.94 1.72
N THR A 36 10.64 13.61 2.87
CA THR A 36 9.39 14.03 3.51
C THR A 36 8.48 14.85 2.59
N GLU A 37 9.04 15.70 1.73
CA GLU A 37 8.27 16.52 0.77
C GLU A 37 7.56 15.66 -0.29
N THR A 38 8.19 14.59 -0.75
CA THR A 38 7.58 13.68 -1.72
C THR A 38 6.47 12.87 -1.04
N TRP A 39 6.72 12.37 0.18
CA TRP A 39 5.72 11.65 0.96
C TRP A 39 4.48 12.49 1.24
N SER A 40 4.61 13.79 1.53
CA SER A 40 3.44 14.64 1.80
C SER A 40 2.52 14.86 0.59
N LYS A 41 2.96 14.52 -0.63
CA LYS A 41 2.21 14.71 -1.87
C LYS A 41 1.51 13.45 -2.37
N ILE A 42 1.83 12.26 -1.84
CA ILE A 42 1.31 10.98 -2.36
C ILE A 42 -0.22 10.91 -2.35
N ALA A 43 -0.86 11.56 -1.37
CA ALA A 43 -2.31 11.53 -1.22
C ALA A 43 -3.06 12.22 -2.38
N ASN A 44 -2.36 12.97 -3.23
CA ASN A 44 -2.90 13.62 -4.42
C ASN A 44 -2.21 13.14 -5.72
N ASP A 45 -1.23 12.24 -5.62
CA ASP A 45 -0.50 11.74 -6.78
C ASP A 45 -1.29 10.59 -7.41
N LYS A 46 -1.96 10.88 -8.53
CA LYS A 46 -2.80 9.90 -9.24
C LYS A 46 -2.04 8.65 -9.67
N GLY A 47 -0.78 8.80 -10.09
CA GLY A 47 0.02 7.67 -10.54
C GLY A 47 0.39 6.77 -9.37
N PHE A 48 0.76 7.37 -8.24
CA PHE A 48 1.02 6.64 -7.01
C PHE A 48 -0.24 5.91 -6.49
N ILE A 49 -1.38 6.60 -6.45
CA ILE A 49 -2.65 6.03 -5.97
C ILE A 49 -3.04 4.85 -6.83
N GLN A 50 -3.03 5.00 -8.16
CA GLN A 50 -3.39 3.92 -9.09
C GLN A 50 -2.47 2.69 -8.94
N GLN A 51 -1.18 2.91 -8.73
CA GLN A 51 -0.23 1.83 -8.45
C GLN A 51 -0.52 1.16 -7.10
N PHE A 52 -0.80 1.94 -6.07
CA PHE A 52 -1.08 1.39 -4.75
C PHE A 52 -2.39 0.57 -4.74
N GLU A 53 -3.43 1.05 -5.43
CA GLU A 53 -4.70 0.35 -5.60
C GLU A 53 -4.53 -1.00 -6.31
N SER A 54 -3.68 -1.10 -7.33
CA SER A 54 -3.44 -2.38 -8.00
C SER A 54 -2.80 -3.41 -7.06
N TYR A 55 -1.95 -2.99 -6.11
CA TYR A 55 -1.45 -3.88 -5.08
C TYR A 55 -2.54 -4.36 -4.12
N LEU A 56 -3.43 -3.46 -3.70
CA LEU A 56 -4.54 -3.82 -2.80
C LEU A 56 -5.56 -4.78 -3.44
N GLN A 57 -5.63 -4.83 -4.77
CA GLN A 57 -6.42 -5.82 -5.52
C GLN A 57 -5.79 -7.22 -5.50
N GLU A 58 -4.46 -7.30 -5.46
CA GLU A 58 -3.70 -8.57 -5.57
C GLU A 58 -3.33 -9.19 -4.22
N VAL A 59 -3.23 -8.42 -3.14
CA VAL A 59 -2.82 -8.93 -1.81
C VAL A 59 -3.99 -9.48 -1.00
N ASP A 60 -3.70 -10.51 -0.20
CA ASP A 60 -4.66 -11.12 0.73
C ASP A 60 -4.54 -10.50 2.14
N GLU A 61 -3.35 -10.04 2.53
CA GLU A 61 -3.08 -9.33 3.78
C GLU A 61 -2.13 -8.14 3.55
N MET A 62 -2.21 -7.09 4.37
CA MET A 62 -1.28 -5.94 4.23
C MET A 62 0.20 -6.34 4.36
N LYS A 63 0.51 -7.42 5.08
CA LYS A 63 1.89 -7.92 5.21
C LYS A 63 2.45 -8.51 3.91
N ASP A 64 1.60 -8.76 2.92
CA ASP A 64 1.99 -9.22 1.58
C ASP A 64 2.47 -8.06 0.70
N LEU A 65 2.37 -6.81 1.18
CA LEU A 65 3.03 -5.65 0.63
C LEU A 65 4.14 -5.19 1.59
N ALA A 66 5.28 -4.75 1.07
CA ALA A 66 6.33 -4.12 1.86
C ALA A 66 6.87 -2.88 1.16
N TYR A 67 6.64 -1.72 1.76
CA TYR A 67 7.34 -0.50 1.41
C TYR A 67 8.52 -0.36 2.38
N VAL A 68 9.72 -0.66 1.89
CA VAL A 68 10.97 -0.59 2.62
C VAL A 68 11.52 0.82 2.50
N ILE A 69 11.39 1.57 3.59
CA ILE A 69 11.69 3.00 3.67
C ILE A 69 13.15 3.21 4.06
N ASN A 70 13.83 4.11 3.36
CA ASN A 70 15.15 4.58 3.76
C ASN A 70 15.04 5.52 4.98
N SER A 71 15.39 5.01 6.17
CA SER A 71 15.34 5.74 7.44
C SER A 71 16.23 7.00 7.49
N ASN A 72 17.25 7.09 6.63
CA ASN A 72 18.10 8.29 6.53
C ASN A 72 17.42 9.46 5.80
N LYS A 73 16.29 9.21 5.12
CA LYS A 73 15.57 10.21 4.31
C LYS A 73 14.28 10.70 4.94
N VAL A 74 13.60 9.85 5.70
CA VAL A 74 12.29 10.13 6.28
C VAL A 74 12.04 9.22 7.47
N ASN A 75 11.27 9.70 8.45
CA ASN A 75 10.84 8.88 9.57
C ASN A 75 9.65 7.98 9.16
N VAL A 76 9.64 6.71 9.60
CA VAL A 76 8.54 5.78 9.36
C VAL A 76 7.18 6.33 9.81
N ASN A 77 7.15 7.11 10.88
CA ASN A 77 5.93 7.74 11.37
C ASN A 77 5.42 8.82 10.41
N GLU A 78 6.30 9.58 9.77
CA GLU A 78 5.90 10.57 8.74
C GLU A 78 5.30 9.86 7.53
N VAL A 79 5.86 8.72 7.13
CA VAL A 79 5.31 7.88 6.05
C VAL A 79 3.93 7.35 6.43
N LYS A 80 3.75 6.85 7.67
CA LYS A 80 2.44 6.43 8.17
C LYS A 80 1.41 7.57 8.16
N GLN A 81 1.81 8.79 8.54
CA GLN A 81 0.91 9.95 8.46
C GLN A 81 0.56 10.32 7.02
N ALA A 82 1.51 10.24 6.08
CA ALA A 82 1.23 10.46 4.66
C ALA A 82 0.22 9.45 4.11
N PHE A 83 0.36 8.17 4.48
CA PHE A 83 -0.60 7.14 4.13
C PHE A 83 -1.95 7.33 4.80
N LYS A 84 -1.98 7.77 6.05
CA LYS A 84 -3.23 8.12 6.74
C LYS A 84 -4.02 9.18 5.95
N GLU A 85 -3.36 10.22 5.46
CA GLU A 85 -3.97 11.22 4.60
C GLU A 85 -4.46 10.63 3.27
N LEU A 86 -3.67 9.77 2.63
CA LEU A 86 -4.07 9.07 1.41
C LEU A 86 -5.32 8.22 1.62
N PHE A 87 -5.38 7.43 2.69
CA PHE A 87 -6.55 6.61 3.02
C PHE A 87 -7.78 7.46 3.35
N LYS A 88 -7.61 8.60 4.04
CA LYS A 88 -8.71 9.51 4.36
C LYS A 88 -9.31 10.16 3.12
N ARG A 89 -8.48 10.54 2.15
CA ARG A 89 -8.94 11.24 0.94
C ARG A 89 -9.55 10.31 -0.09
N ASN A 90 -9.04 9.10 -0.19
CA ASN A 90 -9.42 8.13 -1.22
C ASN A 90 -10.11 6.90 -0.58
N SER A 91 -10.81 7.09 0.55
CA SER A 91 -11.31 5.97 1.37
C SER A 91 -12.25 5.06 0.61
N ASP A 92 -13.17 5.66 -0.15
CA ASP A 92 -14.24 4.93 -0.84
C ASP A 92 -13.65 4.13 -2.01
N GLU A 93 -12.79 4.76 -2.81
CA GLU A 93 -12.08 4.14 -3.94
C GLU A 93 -11.19 2.98 -3.47
N ILE A 94 -10.36 3.21 -2.45
CA ILE A 94 -9.49 2.18 -1.87
C ILE A 94 -10.32 1.02 -1.31
N LEU A 95 -11.39 1.32 -0.57
CA LEU A 95 -12.25 0.30 0.01
C LEU A 95 -13.01 -0.50 -1.05
N GLU A 96 -13.32 0.10 -2.19
CA GLU A 96 -13.93 -0.60 -3.33
C GLU A 96 -12.95 -1.62 -3.91
N VAL A 97 -11.73 -1.19 -4.22
CA VAL A 97 -10.73 -2.01 -4.93
C VAL A 97 -10.04 -3.07 -4.08
N MET A 98 -9.99 -2.92 -2.74
CA MET A 98 -9.38 -3.93 -1.87
C MET A 98 -9.92 -5.34 -2.15
N SER A 99 -9.06 -6.35 -2.16
CA SER A 99 -9.48 -7.74 -2.34
C SER A 99 -10.45 -8.16 -1.22
N PRO A 100 -11.39 -9.11 -1.48
CA PRO A 100 -12.29 -9.62 -0.44
C PRO A 100 -11.54 -10.19 0.77
N LYS A 101 -10.43 -10.91 0.52
CA LYS A 101 -9.59 -11.49 1.56
C LYS A 101 -8.84 -10.43 2.36
N LEU A 102 -8.37 -9.36 1.72
CA LEU A 102 -7.78 -8.23 2.42
C LEU A 102 -8.79 -7.57 3.37
N LYS A 103 -10.02 -7.36 2.90
CA LYS A 103 -11.12 -6.84 3.72
C LYS A 103 -11.41 -7.75 4.92
N GLU A 104 -11.37 -9.07 4.73
CA GLU A 104 -11.50 -10.06 5.80
C GLU A 104 -10.36 -9.95 6.81
N SER A 105 -9.11 -9.89 6.35
CA SER A 105 -7.93 -9.80 7.22
C SER A 105 -7.90 -8.54 8.09
N LEU A 106 -8.58 -7.48 7.65
CA LEU A 106 -8.67 -6.19 8.33
C LEU A 106 -9.98 -6.03 9.13
N ASP A 107 -10.82 -7.07 9.18
CA ASP A 107 -12.13 -7.05 9.86
C ASP A 107 -13.12 -5.98 9.31
N ILE A 108 -13.16 -5.87 7.97
CA ILE A 108 -13.93 -4.88 7.20
C ILE A 108 -15.04 -5.57 6.36
N LEU A 109 -15.72 -6.58 6.91
CA LEU A 109 -16.69 -7.41 6.15
C LEU A 109 -18.17 -7.08 6.40
N GLU A 110 -18.54 -6.59 7.58
CA GLU A 110 -19.97 -6.38 7.90
C GLU A 110 -20.54 -5.11 7.27
N GLN A 111 -21.55 -5.24 6.40
CA GLN A 111 -22.11 -4.15 5.59
C GLN A 111 -22.53 -2.90 6.40
N GLU A 112 -23.05 -3.05 7.62
CA GLU A 112 -23.53 -1.93 8.42
C GLU A 112 -22.42 -1.15 9.15
N LYS A 113 -21.27 -1.76 9.42
CA LYS A 113 -20.15 -1.16 10.18
C LYS A 113 -18.87 -1.01 9.39
N ARG A 114 -18.84 -1.48 8.15
CA ARG A 114 -17.68 -1.50 7.25
C ARG A 114 -16.93 -0.15 7.19
N ILE A 115 -17.67 0.93 6.98
CA ILE A 115 -17.11 2.29 6.87
C ILE A 115 -16.55 2.75 8.22
N ILE A 116 -17.22 2.42 9.32
CA ILE A 116 -16.78 2.79 10.68
C ILE A 116 -15.51 2.04 11.03
N ASN A 117 -15.45 0.73 10.81
CA ASN A 117 -14.26 -0.09 11.05
C ASN A 117 -13.09 0.42 10.21
N PHE A 118 -13.31 0.70 8.92
CA PHE A 118 -12.25 1.21 8.06
C PHE A 118 -11.72 2.57 8.54
N LYS A 119 -12.62 3.51 8.89
CA LYS A 119 -12.20 4.81 9.47
C LYS A 119 -11.43 4.65 10.77
N ASN A 120 -11.86 3.76 11.66
CA ASN A 120 -11.17 3.49 12.92
C ASN A 120 -9.74 2.98 12.70
N ILE A 121 -9.55 2.02 11.80
CA ILE A 121 -8.21 1.49 11.51
C ILE A 121 -7.35 2.48 10.72
N ILE A 122 -7.95 3.38 9.92
CA ILE A 122 -7.23 4.50 9.28
C ILE A 122 -6.70 5.45 10.35
N ASP A 123 -7.50 5.76 11.37
CA ASP A 123 -7.10 6.72 12.40
C ASP A 123 -6.01 6.20 13.33
N ASP A 124 -5.93 4.89 13.56
CA ASP A 124 -4.85 4.24 14.28
C ASP A 124 -3.67 3.84 13.37
N THR A 125 -2.59 4.61 13.37
CA THR A 125 -1.37 4.31 12.60
C THR A 125 -0.60 3.07 13.07
N ASN A 126 -1.02 2.44 14.17
CA ASN A 126 -0.51 1.15 14.64
C ASN A 126 -1.38 -0.03 14.20
N SER A 127 -2.49 0.22 13.51
CA SER A 127 -3.37 -0.83 13.00
C SER A 127 -2.69 -1.68 11.94
N ALA A 128 -3.28 -2.85 11.66
CA ALA A 128 -2.80 -3.76 10.64
C ALA A 128 -2.74 -3.14 9.23
N LEU A 129 -3.51 -2.07 8.98
CA LEU A 129 -3.51 -1.31 7.73
C LEU A 129 -2.11 -0.79 7.37
N TYR A 130 -1.27 -0.50 8.36
CA TYR A 130 0.06 0.11 8.17
C TYR A 130 1.23 -0.90 8.24
N ASN A 131 0.95 -2.20 8.40
CA ASN A 131 1.98 -3.23 8.58
C ASN A 131 2.87 -3.45 7.33
N PHE A 132 2.47 -2.92 6.18
CA PHE A 132 3.28 -2.94 4.96
C PHE A 132 4.46 -1.96 5.01
N ILE A 133 4.44 -0.95 5.88
CA ILE A 133 5.50 0.06 5.96
C ILE A 133 6.62 -0.45 6.85
N LYS A 134 7.80 -0.70 6.28
CA LYS A 134 8.99 -1.22 6.96
C LYS A 134 10.11 -0.20 6.88
N SER A 135 10.96 -0.14 7.89
CA SER A 135 12.18 0.67 7.84
C SER A 135 13.39 -0.23 7.58
N GLN A 136 14.29 0.24 6.73
CA GLN A 136 15.66 -0.30 6.62
C GLN A 136 16.65 0.56 7.39
#